data_AF-A0A7S7P3G0-F1
#
_entry.id   AF-A0A7S7P3G0-F1
#
_cell.length_a   1.000
_cell.length_b   1.000
_cell.length_c   1.000
_cell.angle_alpha   90.00
_cell.angle_beta   90.00
_cell.angle_gamma   90.00
#
_symmetry.space_group_name_H-M   'P 1'
#
loop_
_entity.id
_entity.type
_entity.pdbx_description
1 polymer ?
#
loop_
_entity_poly.entity_id
_entity_poly.type
_entity_poly.pdbx_seq_one_letter_code
_entity_poly.pdbx_strand_id
1 'polypeptide(L)'
;MKRGVRRGLLLAAVPALAGLAVAAAGLLYLQDKGITPRALAPYVEKRAAGHNEIITGTGNWLGAALRGLDRGDPTRYALPALKVGAQPVPVPAAEATADAVKLVRSVPEAQRAFAQAVSGDIIRFAPGVYRITAPLAATRPGVAGVPIVVRAERPGSVVLEVANSVGIVVAAPYWRFENLEIRGACARAGACEHAFHVVGKGAHFVARNNRILDFNAHFKINGNRNGFPDHGVIEANTLSNTAPRRTSNPVTPIDLVAASDWTIRANLITDFVKAQGDRISYGAFAKGAAARTVFERNVVLCEQKLQGMPGQRVGLSFGGGGTGRQYCRDGRCITEHEAGIMRANLVAACSDAGVYVNSAAGSRLVDNTLLDTAGVQVRYPESSAELDGNLIDGPVTSRNGGLLRLGDNRSSSVAAMYAGLHPQRGLFAAPDAFDLRWDGEPPRRTTRTSSVDLCGARRPATQAYGAFEDFAACLLAPTAVSSAGTAPNSTAH
;
A
#
# COMPACT_ATOMS: atom_id res chain seq x y z
N MET A 1 -25.94 -17.89 -57.14
CA MET A 1 -26.26 -18.11 -55.71
C MET A 1 -27.78 -18.11 -55.50
N LYS A 2 -28.34 -19.22 -54.98
CA LYS A 2 -29.79 -19.43 -54.83
C LYS A 2 -30.40 -18.43 -53.82
N ARG A 3 -31.56 -17.83 -54.17
CA ARG A 3 -32.31 -16.84 -53.34
C ARG A 3 -32.55 -17.28 -51.88
N GLY A 4 -32.58 -18.59 -51.60
CA GLY A 4 -32.71 -19.13 -50.24
C GLY A 4 -31.49 -18.90 -49.34
N VAL A 5 -30.27 -18.92 -49.88
CA VAL A 5 -29.03 -18.71 -49.10
C VAL A 5 -28.90 -17.25 -48.64
N ARG A 6 -29.31 -16.28 -49.49
CA ARG A 6 -29.34 -14.85 -49.13
C ARG A 6 -30.36 -14.53 -48.03
N ARG A 7 -31.52 -15.19 -48.00
CA ARG A 7 -32.53 -15.01 -46.94
C ARG A 7 -32.07 -15.60 -45.60
N GLY A 8 -31.41 -16.77 -45.62
CA GLY A 8 -30.81 -17.36 -44.41
C GLY A 8 -29.70 -16.50 -43.80
N LEU A 9 -28.82 -15.92 -44.63
CA LEU A 9 -27.77 -14.99 -44.19
C LEU A 9 -28.33 -13.68 -43.62
N LEU A 10 -29.39 -13.12 -44.20
CA LEU A 10 -30.06 -11.93 -43.67
C LEU A 10 -30.81 -12.20 -42.35
N LEU A 11 -31.40 -13.37 -42.18
CA LEU A 11 -32.10 -13.77 -40.94
C LEU A 11 -31.14 -14.03 -39.77
N ALA A 12 -29.91 -14.47 -40.03
CA ALA A 12 -28.87 -14.60 -39.00
C ALA A 12 -28.12 -13.28 -38.72
N ALA A 13 -28.05 -12.36 -39.70
CA ALA A 13 -27.38 -11.07 -39.54
C ALA A 13 -28.10 -10.13 -38.57
N VAL A 14 -29.44 -10.10 -38.57
CA VAL A 14 -30.23 -9.24 -37.69
C VAL A 14 -30.02 -9.54 -36.19
N PRO A 15 -30.14 -10.79 -35.69
CA PRO A 15 -29.88 -11.09 -34.28
C PRO A 15 -28.41 -10.90 -33.89
N ALA A 16 -27.47 -11.16 -34.81
CA ALA A 16 -26.05 -10.89 -34.57
C ALA A 16 -25.77 -9.39 -34.40
N LEU A 17 -26.33 -8.54 -35.28
CA LEU A 17 -26.23 -7.08 -35.17
C LEU A 17 -26.93 -6.55 -33.91
N ALA A 18 -28.09 -7.09 -33.55
CA ALA A 18 -28.78 -6.73 -32.31
C ALA A 18 -27.95 -7.10 -31.07
N GLY A 19 -27.33 -8.29 -31.06
CA GLY A 19 -26.43 -8.73 -30.00
C GLY A 19 -25.21 -7.81 -29.86
N LEU A 20 -24.59 -7.42 -30.97
CA LEU A 20 -23.48 -6.47 -30.98
C LEU A 20 -23.90 -5.08 -30.46
N ALA A 21 -25.09 -4.60 -30.83
CA ALA A 21 -25.61 -3.32 -30.34
C ALA A 21 -25.85 -3.35 -28.82
N VAL A 22 -26.39 -4.44 -28.28
CA VAL A 22 -26.58 -4.62 -26.83
C VAL A 22 -25.24 -4.67 -26.10
N ALA A 23 -24.25 -5.40 -26.64
CA ALA A 23 -22.92 -5.46 -26.07
C ALA A 23 -22.23 -4.09 -26.07
N ALA A 24 -22.34 -3.34 -27.17
CA ALA A 24 -21.81 -1.98 -27.28
C ALA A 24 -22.47 -1.02 -26.28
N ALA A 25 -23.81 -1.06 -26.17
CA ALA A 25 -24.54 -0.26 -25.18
C ALA A 25 -24.15 -0.62 -23.74
N GLY A 26 -23.97 -1.91 -23.45
CA GLY A 26 -23.48 -2.38 -22.16
C GLY A 26 -22.07 -1.86 -21.85
N LEU A 27 -21.16 -1.89 -22.83
CA LEU A 27 -19.79 -1.39 -22.67
C LEU A 27 -19.76 0.12 -22.44
N LEU A 28 -20.58 0.89 -23.16
CA LEU A 28 -20.73 2.33 -22.95
C LEU A 28 -21.25 2.65 -21.55
N TYR A 29 -22.21 1.87 -21.05
CA TYR A 29 -22.70 2.00 -19.67
C TYR A 29 -21.60 1.70 -18.65
N LEU A 30 -20.84 0.61 -18.83
CA LEU A 30 -19.74 0.24 -17.94
C LEU A 30 -18.64 1.32 -17.95
N GLN A 31 -18.34 1.88 -19.11
CA GLN A 31 -17.40 3.01 -19.28
C GLN A 31 -17.88 4.26 -18.55
N ASP A 32 -19.14 4.67 -18.72
CA ASP A 32 -19.74 5.82 -18.02
C ASP A 32 -19.70 5.61 -16.49
N LYS A 33 -19.99 4.40 -16.02
CA LYS A 33 -19.98 4.08 -14.59
C LYS A 33 -18.61 3.78 -14.01
N GLY A 34 -17.56 3.71 -14.84
CA GLY A 34 -16.22 3.37 -14.37
C GLY A 34 -16.09 1.95 -13.83
N ILE A 35 -16.95 1.02 -14.27
CA ILE A 35 -16.98 -0.35 -13.74
C ILE A 35 -15.99 -1.21 -14.51
N THR A 36 -14.81 -1.42 -13.93
CA THR A 36 -13.75 -2.27 -14.52
C THR A 36 -14.14 -3.76 -14.53
N PRO A 37 -13.55 -4.58 -15.41
CA PRO A 37 -13.79 -6.02 -15.41
C PRO A 37 -13.52 -6.68 -14.03
N ARG A 38 -12.45 -6.27 -13.33
CA ARG A 38 -12.16 -6.78 -11.97
C ARG A 38 -13.22 -6.41 -10.94
N ALA A 39 -13.90 -5.27 -11.08
CA ALA A 39 -14.99 -4.87 -10.19
C ALA A 39 -16.30 -5.60 -10.53
N LEU A 40 -16.54 -5.91 -11.80
CA LEU A 40 -17.72 -6.65 -12.25
C LEU A 40 -17.65 -8.15 -11.93
N ALA A 41 -16.46 -8.76 -12.05
CA ALA A 41 -16.25 -10.19 -11.84
C ALA A 41 -16.86 -10.74 -10.52
N PRO A 42 -16.54 -10.20 -9.33
CA PRO A 42 -17.10 -10.70 -8.08
C PRO A 42 -18.61 -10.45 -7.95
N TYR A 43 -19.15 -9.43 -8.64
CA TYR A 43 -20.59 -9.20 -8.68
C TYR A 43 -21.31 -10.31 -9.45
N VAL A 44 -20.79 -10.69 -10.62
CA VAL A 44 -21.34 -11.78 -11.44
C VAL A 44 -21.29 -13.11 -10.69
N GLU A 45 -20.15 -13.42 -10.07
CA GLU A 45 -19.99 -14.64 -9.25
C GLU A 45 -20.98 -14.68 -8.10
N LYS A 46 -21.11 -13.57 -7.36
CA LYS A 46 -22.06 -13.46 -6.25
C LYS A 46 -23.51 -13.63 -6.69
N ARG A 47 -23.87 -13.09 -7.87
CA ARG A 47 -25.23 -13.24 -8.43
C ARG A 47 -25.51 -14.66 -8.91
N ALA A 48 -24.49 -15.39 -9.35
CA ALA A 48 -24.61 -16.77 -9.80
C ALA A 48 -24.53 -17.79 -8.65
N ALA A 49 -23.97 -17.41 -7.50
CA ALA A 49 -23.82 -18.27 -6.34
C ALA A 49 -25.18 -18.71 -5.76
N GLY A 50 -25.28 -19.99 -5.40
CA GLY A 50 -26.51 -20.58 -4.83
C GLY A 50 -27.58 -20.98 -5.86
N HIS A 51 -27.33 -20.76 -7.15
CA HIS A 51 -28.14 -21.30 -8.25
C HIS A 51 -27.70 -22.74 -8.61
N ASN A 52 -28.28 -23.31 -9.67
CA ASN A 52 -27.86 -24.62 -10.19
C ASN A 52 -26.42 -24.59 -10.76
N GLU A 53 -25.83 -25.77 -10.92
CA GLU A 53 -24.43 -25.92 -11.32
C GLU A 53 -24.07 -25.23 -12.64
N ILE A 54 -25.00 -25.18 -13.61
CA ILE A 54 -24.77 -24.52 -14.90
C ILE A 54 -24.64 -23.01 -14.71
N ILE A 55 -25.55 -22.40 -13.93
CA ILE A 55 -25.52 -20.95 -13.66
C ILE A 55 -24.28 -20.60 -12.84
N THR A 56 -24.01 -21.34 -11.76
CA THR A 56 -22.83 -21.10 -10.91
C THR A 56 -21.54 -21.31 -11.69
N GLY A 57 -21.43 -22.38 -12.48
CA GLY A 57 -20.28 -22.65 -13.35
C GLY A 57 -20.05 -21.54 -14.38
N THR A 58 -21.13 -21.07 -15.03
CA THR A 58 -21.07 -19.96 -15.99
C THR A 58 -20.63 -18.65 -15.31
N GLY A 59 -21.16 -18.34 -14.13
CA GLY A 59 -20.78 -17.16 -13.36
C GLY A 59 -19.31 -17.17 -12.95
N ASN A 60 -18.81 -18.32 -12.49
CA ASN A 60 -17.40 -18.50 -12.14
C ASN A 60 -16.48 -18.38 -13.36
N TRP A 61 -16.86 -18.98 -14.49
CA TRP A 61 -16.11 -18.87 -15.74
C TRP A 61 -16.06 -17.42 -16.25
N LEU A 62 -17.20 -16.72 -16.26
CA LEU A 62 -17.25 -15.30 -16.62
C LEU A 62 -16.40 -14.43 -15.69
N GLY A 63 -16.48 -14.66 -14.37
CA GLY A 63 -15.65 -13.94 -13.40
C GLY A 63 -14.15 -14.16 -13.62
N ALA A 64 -13.75 -15.39 -13.91
CA ALA A 64 -12.37 -15.73 -14.27
C ALA A 64 -11.94 -15.07 -15.59
N ALA A 65 -12.78 -15.11 -16.63
CA ALA A 65 -12.49 -14.49 -17.92
C ALA A 65 -12.33 -12.96 -17.80
N LEU A 66 -13.24 -12.30 -17.06
CA LEU A 66 -13.15 -10.85 -16.80
C LEU A 66 -11.86 -10.48 -16.06
N ARG A 67 -11.45 -11.26 -15.06
CA ARG A 67 -10.18 -11.03 -14.36
C ARG A 67 -8.98 -11.32 -15.25
N GLY A 68 -9.03 -12.36 -16.09
CA GLY A 68 -7.95 -12.68 -17.02
C GLY A 68 -7.73 -11.58 -18.05
N LEU A 69 -8.81 -11.02 -18.62
CA LEU A 69 -8.73 -9.88 -19.54
C LEU A 69 -8.08 -8.66 -18.88
N ASP A 70 -8.42 -8.39 -17.63
CA ASP A 70 -8.03 -7.15 -16.93
C ASP A 70 -6.69 -7.22 -16.18
N ARG A 71 -6.30 -8.43 -15.75
CA ARG A 71 -5.06 -8.65 -14.98
C ARG A 71 -3.97 -9.32 -15.80
N GLY A 72 -4.32 -10.04 -16.88
CA GLY A 72 -3.40 -10.98 -17.51
C GLY A 72 -3.26 -12.26 -16.68
N ASP A 73 -2.23 -13.04 -17.00
CA ASP A 73 -1.93 -14.27 -16.28
C ASP A 73 -1.50 -13.98 -14.83
N PRO A 74 -1.95 -14.77 -13.85
CA PRO A 74 -1.55 -14.60 -12.47
C PRO A 74 -0.09 -15.02 -12.27
N THR A 75 0.85 -14.09 -12.46
CA THR A 75 2.27 -14.29 -12.16
C THR A 75 2.65 -13.57 -10.89
N ARG A 76 3.32 -14.29 -9.97
CA ARG A 76 3.85 -13.69 -8.75
C ARG A 76 4.88 -12.61 -9.14
N TYR A 77 4.68 -11.40 -8.62
CA TYR A 77 5.65 -10.32 -8.80
C TYR A 77 6.98 -10.69 -8.12
N ALA A 78 7.99 -10.99 -8.95
CA ALA A 78 9.36 -11.22 -8.52
C ALA A 78 9.99 -9.88 -8.15
N LEU A 79 9.80 -9.44 -6.91
CA LEU A 79 10.29 -8.15 -6.46
C LEU A 79 11.82 -8.13 -6.39
N PRO A 80 12.51 -7.33 -7.22
CA PRO A 80 13.96 -7.17 -7.11
C PRO A 80 14.32 -6.43 -5.81
N ALA A 81 15.61 -6.42 -5.47
CA ALA A 81 16.09 -5.63 -4.35
C ALA A 81 15.93 -4.13 -4.67
N LEU A 82 15.08 -3.43 -3.90
CA LEU A 82 14.78 -2.01 -4.09
C LEU A 82 15.49 -1.13 -3.06
N LYS A 83 15.80 0.11 -3.46
CA LYS A 83 16.20 1.21 -2.56
C LYS A 83 15.02 1.77 -1.74
N VAL A 84 13.80 1.30 -2.04
CA VAL A 84 12.57 1.62 -1.31
C VAL A 84 12.28 0.49 -0.31
N GLY A 85 11.82 0.86 0.88
CA GLY A 85 11.64 -0.06 2.01
C GLY A 85 12.90 -0.23 2.85
N ALA A 86 12.89 -1.19 3.77
CA ALA A 86 13.98 -1.43 4.70
C ALA A 86 15.24 -1.90 3.95
N GLN A 87 16.35 -1.26 4.30
CA GLN A 87 17.67 -1.40 3.71
C GLN A 87 18.61 -2.19 4.64
N PRO A 88 19.55 -2.96 4.08
CA PRO A 88 20.56 -3.68 4.86
C PRO A 88 21.57 -2.73 5.52
N VAL A 89 21.72 -1.51 5.00
CA VAL A 89 22.54 -0.46 5.61
C VAL A 89 21.78 0.14 6.80
N PRO A 90 22.36 0.17 8.01
CA PRO A 90 21.70 0.77 9.17
C PRO A 90 21.46 2.26 8.97
N VAL A 91 20.39 2.76 9.59
CA VAL A 91 20.27 4.19 9.83
C VAL A 91 21.48 4.66 10.66
N PRO A 92 22.19 5.72 10.23
CA PRO A 92 23.31 6.27 10.99
C PRO A 92 22.91 6.57 12.44
N ALA A 93 23.73 6.12 13.39
CA ALA A 93 23.52 6.45 14.80
C ALA A 93 23.81 7.94 15.03
N ALA A 94 22.99 8.59 15.85
CA ALA A 94 23.34 9.89 16.39
C ALA A 94 24.53 9.72 17.34
N GLU A 95 25.39 10.73 17.42
CA GLU A 95 26.41 10.79 18.47
C GLU A 95 25.73 10.82 19.84
N ALA A 96 26.13 9.91 20.72
CA ALA A 96 25.60 9.78 22.06
C ALA A 96 26.74 9.45 23.02
N THR A 97 26.65 9.99 24.24
CA THR A 97 27.55 9.61 25.33
C THR A 97 27.31 8.15 25.73
N ALA A 98 28.32 7.50 26.30
CA ALA A 98 28.19 6.10 26.74
C ALA A 98 27.01 5.91 27.71
N ASP A 99 26.77 6.88 28.61
CA ASP A 99 25.69 6.82 29.60
C ASP A 99 24.28 6.91 29.00
N ALA A 100 24.14 7.52 27.82
CA ALA A 100 22.87 7.60 27.10
C ALA A 100 22.51 6.25 26.43
N VAL A 101 23.46 5.33 26.27
CA VAL A 101 23.20 4.03 25.65
C VAL A 101 22.70 3.01 26.67
N LYS A 102 21.42 2.65 26.59
CA LYS A 102 20.81 1.58 27.39
C LYS A 102 20.83 0.29 26.58
N LEU A 103 21.81 -0.57 26.86
CA LEU A 103 21.95 -1.86 26.19
C LEU A 103 20.91 -2.86 26.72
N VAL A 104 20.17 -3.49 25.82
CA VAL A 104 19.09 -4.45 26.10
C VAL A 104 19.47 -5.82 25.54
N ARG A 105 19.46 -6.85 26.40
CA ARG A 105 19.73 -8.25 26.08
C ARG A 105 18.58 -9.18 26.46
N SER A 106 17.55 -8.67 27.12
CA SER A 106 16.36 -9.42 27.51
C SER A 106 15.09 -8.57 27.48
N VAL A 107 13.93 -9.21 27.45
CA VAL A 107 12.63 -8.50 27.49
C VAL A 107 12.43 -7.72 28.79
N PRO A 108 12.78 -8.23 29.99
CA PRO A 108 12.73 -7.43 31.21
C PRO A 108 13.63 -6.19 31.18
N GLU A 109 14.81 -6.28 30.54
CA GLU A 109 15.67 -5.10 30.34
C GLU A 109 15.02 -4.09 29.39
N ALA A 110 14.38 -4.55 28.31
CA ALA A 110 13.63 -3.67 27.40
C ALA A 110 12.53 -2.91 28.15
N GLN A 111 11.74 -3.62 28.97
CA GLN A 111 10.67 -3.02 29.77
C GLN A 111 11.20 -1.96 30.74
N ARG A 112 12.31 -2.25 31.45
CA ARG A 112 12.96 -1.26 32.33
C ARG A 112 13.50 -0.07 31.54
N ALA A 113 14.16 -0.30 30.42
CA ALA A 113 14.71 0.76 29.58
C ALA A 113 13.61 1.71 29.08
N PHE A 114 12.48 1.18 28.62
CA PHE A 114 11.33 2.01 28.21
C PHE A 114 10.73 2.80 29.37
N ALA A 115 10.55 2.16 30.53
CA ALA A 115 9.96 2.81 31.71
C ALA A 115 10.83 3.94 32.27
N GLN A 116 12.16 3.80 32.18
CA GLN A 116 13.13 4.74 32.73
C GLN A 116 13.67 5.74 31.71
N ALA A 117 13.26 5.62 30.45
CA ALA A 117 13.80 6.44 29.37
C ALA A 117 13.68 7.94 29.66
N VAL A 118 14.73 8.66 29.30
CA VAL A 118 14.79 10.12 29.26
C VAL A 118 15.24 10.58 27.87
N SER A 119 14.92 11.83 27.54
CA SER A 119 15.29 12.43 26.26
C SER A 119 16.78 12.24 25.94
N GLY A 120 17.09 11.77 24.74
CA GLY A 120 18.46 11.48 24.30
C GLY A 120 18.94 10.06 24.56
N ASP A 121 18.20 9.26 25.33
CA ASP A 121 18.54 7.84 25.52
C ASP A 121 18.48 7.07 24.18
N ILE A 122 19.45 6.17 24.01
CA ILE A 122 19.47 5.16 22.96
C ILE A 122 19.27 3.78 23.61
N ILE A 123 18.05 3.25 23.49
CA ILE A 123 17.73 1.87 23.85
C ILE A 123 18.20 0.96 22.70
N ARG A 124 19.35 0.33 22.91
CA ARG A 124 20.02 -0.49 21.90
C ARG A 124 19.81 -1.97 22.21
N PHE A 125 19.11 -2.68 21.33
CA PHE A 125 18.97 -4.13 21.45
C PHE A 125 20.24 -4.83 20.94
N ALA A 126 20.78 -5.74 21.75
CA ALA A 126 21.80 -6.68 21.30
C ALA A 126 21.18 -7.67 20.30
N PRO A 127 21.98 -8.25 19.37
CA PRO A 127 21.47 -9.25 18.44
C PRO A 127 20.74 -10.40 19.15
N GLY A 128 19.59 -10.81 18.63
CA GLY A 128 18.78 -11.87 19.21
C GLY A 128 17.30 -11.78 18.88
N VAL A 129 16.55 -12.77 19.39
CA VAL A 129 15.10 -12.86 19.27
C VAL A 129 14.48 -12.59 20.64
N TYR A 130 13.53 -11.65 20.67
CA TYR A 130 12.90 -11.15 21.89
C TYR A 130 11.41 -11.42 21.82
N ARG A 131 10.91 -12.33 22.67
CA ARG A 131 9.50 -12.69 22.70
C ARG A 131 8.70 -11.73 23.58
N ILE A 132 7.94 -10.83 22.95
CA ILE A 132 7.16 -9.78 23.58
C ILE A 132 5.76 -10.30 23.90
N THR A 133 5.53 -10.66 25.16
CA THR A 133 4.24 -11.16 25.67
C THR A 133 3.38 -10.09 26.33
N ALA A 134 3.94 -8.91 26.58
CA ALA A 134 3.25 -7.72 27.08
C ALA A 134 3.78 -6.48 26.33
N PRO A 135 2.96 -5.43 26.12
CA PRO A 135 3.39 -4.27 25.34
C PRO A 135 4.60 -3.55 25.96
N LEU A 136 5.53 -3.10 25.12
CA LEU A 136 6.54 -2.12 25.52
C LEU A 136 5.91 -0.72 25.48
N ALA A 137 5.90 -0.04 26.62
CA ALA A 137 5.19 1.22 26.79
C ALA A 137 6.13 2.44 26.69
N ALA A 138 6.05 3.16 25.58
CA ALA A 138 6.76 4.42 25.34
C ALA A 138 5.91 5.60 25.87
N THR A 139 5.98 5.83 27.19
CA THR A 139 5.16 6.82 27.93
C THR A 139 5.95 8.03 28.44
N ARG A 140 7.29 7.98 28.34
CA ARG A 140 8.18 9.08 28.72
C ARG A 140 8.41 9.99 27.51
N PRO A 141 8.27 11.33 27.61
CA PRO A 141 8.48 12.19 26.45
C PRO A 141 9.97 12.34 26.12
N GLY A 142 10.31 12.28 24.83
CA GLY A 142 11.52 12.93 24.33
C GLY A 142 11.27 14.42 24.06
N VAL A 143 12.25 15.11 23.49
CA VAL A 143 12.13 16.50 23.03
C VAL A 143 12.58 16.65 21.58
N ALA A 144 12.12 17.74 20.94
CA ALA A 144 12.54 18.08 19.60
C ALA A 144 14.07 18.13 19.48
N GLY A 145 14.61 17.48 18.45
CA GLY A 145 16.06 17.39 18.22
C GLY A 145 16.81 16.37 19.08
N VAL A 146 16.24 15.93 20.21
CA VAL A 146 16.88 14.98 21.15
C VAL A 146 15.90 13.85 21.50
N PRO A 147 15.45 13.04 20.51
CA PRO A 147 14.43 12.01 20.73
C PRO A 147 14.94 10.86 21.62
N ILE A 148 14.02 10.02 22.07
CA ILE A 148 14.37 8.69 22.61
C ILE A 148 14.44 7.72 21.44
N VAL A 149 15.56 7.02 21.27
CA VAL A 149 15.80 6.14 20.13
C VAL A 149 15.82 4.69 20.56
N VAL A 150 15.03 3.84 19.92
CA VAL A 150 15.01 2.39 20.08
C VAL A 150 15.55 1.76 18.79
N ARG A 151 16.64 1.00 18.86
CA ARG A 151 17.29 0.51 17.64
C ARG A 151 17.99 -0.83 17.77
N ALA A 152 18.16 -1.47 16.61
CA ALA A 152 19.22 -2.43 16.37
C ALA A 152 20.46 -1.74 15.76
N GLU A 153 21.64 -2.22 16.09
CA GLU A 153 22.89 -1.75 15.47
C GLU A 153 22.94 -2.10 13.98
N ARG A 154 22.58 -3.34 13.65
CA ARG A 154 22.58 -3.88 12.29
C ARG A 154 21.16 -4.32 11.92
N PRO A 155 20.60 -3.88 10.78
CA PRO A 155 19.30 -4.37 10.31
C PRO A 155 19.28 -5.90 10.23
N GLY A 156 18.19 -6.51 10.69
CA GLY A 156 18.04 -7.97 10.72
C GLY A 156 18.74 -8.68 11.88
N SER A 157 19.52 -8.00 12.72
CA SER A 157 20.16 -8.65 13.89
C SER A 157 19.22 -8.81 15.08
N VAL A 158 18.11 -8.06 15.14
CA VAL A 158 17.15 -8.06 16.25
C VAL A 158 15.77 -8.37 15.71
N VAL A 159 15.13 -9.39 16.27
CA VAL A 159 13.74 -9.76 15.97
C VAL A 159 12.89 -9.63 17.23
N LEU A 160 11.87 -8.79 17.19
CA LEU A 160 10.84 -8.68 18.21
C LEU A 160 9.65 -9.56 17.81
N GLU A 161 9.47 -10.71 18.46
CA GLU A 161 8.32 -11.59 18.27
C GLU A 161 7.18 -11.19 19.19
N VAL A 162 6.16 -10.54 18.63
CA VAL A 162 5.01 -10.05 19.39
C VAL A 162 3.97 -11.16 19.52
N ALA A 163 3.88 -11.73 20.71
CA ALA A 163 2.90 -12.74 21.10
C ALA A 163 1.75 -12.13 21.91
N ASN A 164 1.34 -10.92 21.53
CA ASN A 164 0.30 -10.13 22.19
C ASN A 164 -0.47 -9.31 21.13
N SER A 165 -1.63 -8.75 21.53
CA SER A 165 -2.43 -7.87 20.66
C SER A 165 -1.63 -6.67 20.14
N VAL A 166 -0.82 -6.06 21.01
CA VAL A 166 0.01 -4.91 20.67
C VAL A 166 1.46 -5.15 21.10
N GLY A 167 2.40 -4.83 20.21
CA GLY A 167 3.84 -4.89 20.48
C GLY A 167 4.34 -3.68 21.27
N ILE A 168 4.25 -2.49 20.67
CA ILE A 168 4.77 -1.24 21.24
C ILE A 168 3.64 -0.20 21.28
N VAL A 169 3.34 0.32 22.46
CA VAL A 169 2.40 1.43 22.64
C VAL A 169 3.19 2.72 22.78
N VAL A 170 2.98 3.67 21.87
CA VAL A 170 3.64 4.99 21.89
C VAL A 170 2.62 6.04 22.28
N ALA A 171 2.72 6.53 23.52
CA ALA A 171 1.77 7.47 24.11
C ALA A 171 2.42 8.81 24.48
N ALA A 172 3.70 8.98 24.20
CA ALA A 172 4.48 10.19 24.45
C ALA A 172 5.28 10.61 23.21
N PRO A 173 5.61 11.90 23.07
CA PRO A 173 6.17 12.42 21.83
C PRO A 173 7.68 12.12 21.68
N TYR A 174 8.17 12.29 20.46
CA TYR A 174 9.60 12.22 20.09
C TYR A 174 10.27 10.88 20.38
N TRP A 175 9.58 9.79 20.05
CA TRP A 175 10.15 8.43 20.01
C TRP A 175 10.53 8.04 18.58
N ARG A 176 11.70 7.41 18.43
CA ARG A 176 12.23 6.93 17.15
C ARG A 176 12.59 5.46 17.21
N PHE A 177 12.19 4.70 16.20
CA PHE A 177 12.39 3.24 16.10
C PHE A 177 13.14 2.88 14.82
N GLU A 178 14.27 2.19 14.93
CA GLU A 178 15.20 2.00 13.81
C GLU A 178 15.76 0.59 13.66
N ASN A 179 15.86 0.14 12.41
CA ASN A 179 16.57 -1.09 12.03
C ASN A 179 16.01 -2.38 12.68
N LEU A 180 14.80 -2.35 13.23
CA LEU A 180 14.20 -3.49 13.93
C LEU A 180 13.49 -4.42 12.94
N GLU A 181 13.58 -5.73 13.16
CA GLU A 181 12.57 -6.66 12.66
C GLU A 181 11.51 -6.89 13.73
N ILE A 182 10.24 -6.75 13.38
CA ILE A 182 9.10 -6.96 14.30
C ILE A 182 8.12 -7.91 13.63
N ARG A 183 7.79 -9.02 14.30
CA ARG A 183 6.96 -10.09 13.74
C ARG A 183 5.79 -10.41 14.66
N GLY A 184 4.59 -10.48 14.10
CA GLY A 184 3.43 -11.02 14.79
C GLY A 184 3.60 -12.54 15.01
N ALA A 185 3.64 -12.97 16.26
CA ALA A 185 3.85 -14.35 16.68
C ALA A 185 2.67 -14.91 17.50
N CYS A 186 1.46 -14.40 17.24
CA CYS A 186 0.23 -14.82 17.88
C CYS A 186 -0.33 -16.09 17.24
N ALA A 187 -0.97 -16.95 18.05
CA ALA A 187 -1.60 -18.18 17.57
C ALA A 187 -2.74 -17.93 16.56
N ARG A 188 -3.40 -16.76 16.64
CA ARG A 188 -4.50 -16.37 15.74
C ARG A 188 -4.24 -14.99 15.17
N ALA A 189 -4.52 -14.79 13.88
CA ALA A 189 -4.33 -13.51 13.21
C ALA A 189 -5.12 -12.37 13.88
N GLY A 190 -6.36 -12.63 14.33
CA GLY A 190 -7.18 -11.68 15.09
C GLY A 190 -6.71 -11.39 16.52
N ALA A 191 -5.56 -11.93 16.94
CA ALA A 191 -4.88 -11.57 18.19
C ALA A 191 -3.55 -10.85 17.95
N CYS A 192 -3.12 -10.70 16.69
CA CYS A 192 -1.93 -9.94 16.30
C CYS A 192 -2.41 -8.65 15.62
N GLU A 193 -2.86 -7.71 16.45
CA GLU A 193 -3.48 -6.48 15.98
C GLU A 193 -2.41 -5.49 15.50
N HIS A 194 -1.50 -5.05 16.38
CA HIS A 194 -0.64 -3.91 16.11
C HIS A 194 0.84 -4.14 16.46
N ALA A 195 1.76 -3.84 15.53
CA ALA A 195 3.18 -3.78 15.89
C ALA A 195 3.45 -2.51 16.70
N PHE A 196 3.04 -1.37 16.14
CA PHE A 196 3.01 -0.06 16.79
C PHE A 196 1.57 0.41 16.97
N HIS A 197 1.23 0.83 18.19
CA HIS A 197 0.01 1.57 18.49
C HIS A 197 0.39 2.97 18.98
N VAL A 198 0.35 3.95 18.07
CA VAL A 198 0.68 5.35 18.34
C VAL A 198 -0.60 6.09 18.71
N VAL A 199 -0.67 6.60 19.93
CA VAL A 199 -1.94 7.08 20.51
C VAL A 199 -1.78 8.38 21.28
N GLY A 200 -2.87 9.14 21.38
CA GLY A 200 -2.94 10.29 22.28
C GLY A 200 -1.82 11.29 22.02
N LYS A 201 -0.91 11.47 22.99
CA LYS A 201 0.21 12.41 22.92
C LYS A 201 1.45 11.89 22.17
N GLY A 202 1.35 10.76 21.47
CA GLY A 202 2.43 10.16 20.67
C GLY A 202 2.86 10.94 19.42
N ALA A 203 2.92 12.27 19.49
CA ALA A 203 3.29 13.14 18.38
C ALA A 203 4.78 13.04 18.01
N HIS A 204 5.14 13.41 16.78
CA HIS A 204 6.53 13.35 16.29
C HIS A 204 7.17 11.96 16.40
N PHE A 205 6.35 10.91 16.29
CA PHE A 205 6.80 9.54 16.16
C PHE A 205 7.64 9.37 14.88
N VAL A 206 8.71 8.56 14.95
CA VAL A 206 9.50 8.17 13.78
C VAL A 206 9.70 6.66 13.75
N ALA A 207 9.33 6.01 12.66
CA ALA A 207 9.78 4.66 12.34
C ALA A 207 10.61 4.69 11.05
N ARG A 208 11.87 4.28 11.15
CA ARG A 208 12.80 4.26 10.02
C ARG A 208 13.49 2.92 9.84
N ASN A 209 13.53 2.42 8.60
CA ASN A 209 14.32 1.24 8.26
C ASN A 209 13.93 -0.05 9.01
N ASN A 210 12.65 -0.21 9.37
CA ASN A 210 12.18 -1.41 10.07
C ASN A 210 11.54 -2.39 9.09
N ARG A 211 11.67 -3.69 9.39
CA ARG A 211 10.93 -4.76 8.72
C ARG A 211 9.82 -5.25 9.66
N ILE A 212 8.56 -5.11 9.26
CA ILE A 212 7.42 -5.45 10.11
C ILE A 212 6.54 -6.45 9.39
N LEU A 213 6.24 -7.57 10.05
CA LEU A 213 5.53 -8.69 9.44
C LEU A 213 4.35 -9.18 10.30
N ASP A 214 3.28 -9.61 9.63
CA ASP A 214 2.21 -10.44 10.21
C ASP A 214 1.34 -9.77 11.29
N PHE A 215 0.94 -8.52 11.04
CA PHE A 215 -0.02 -7.77 11.84
C PHE A 215 -1.26 -7.41 11.03
N ASN A 216 -2.39 -7.22 11.72
CA ASN A 216 -3.59 -6.67 11.07
C ASN A 216 -3.38 -5.20 10.70
N ALA A 217 -2.71 -4.43 11.56
CA ALA A 217 -2.15 -3.12 11.25
C ALA A 217 -0.73 -3.01 11.79
N HIS A 218 0.28 -2.90 10.92
CA HIS A 218 1.68 -2.73 11.34
C HIS A 218 1.85 -1.43 12.13
N PHE A 219 1.19 -0.37 11.68
CA PHE A 219 1.03 0.89 12.40
C PHE A 219 -0.45 1.18 12.58
N LYS A 220 -0.92 1.16 13.83
CA LYS A 220 -2.20 1.74 14.21
C LYS A 220 -1.95 3.10 14.85
N ILE A 221 -2.51 4.15 14.28
CA ILE A 221 -2.36 5.52 14.75
C ILE A 221 -3.76 6.05 15.03
N ASN A 222 -4.03 6.47 16.27
CA ASN A 222 -5.29 7.13 16.56
C ASN A 222 -5.24 8.20 17.66
N GLY A 223 -6.03 9.25 17.46
CA GLY A 223 -6.41 10.17 18.52
C GLY A 223 -7.14 9.46 19.67
N ASN A 224 -7.11 10.08 20.85
CA ASN A 224 -7.97 9.74 21.98
C ASN A 224 -8.21 10.99 22.85
N ARG A 225 -8.90 10.82 23.98
CA ARG A 225 -9.20 11.93 24.92
C ARG A 225 -7.96 12.70 25.42
N ASN A 226 -6.76 12.10 25.33
CA ASN A 226 -5.52 12.69 25.81
C ASN A 226 -4.75 13.45 24.71
N GLY A 227 -5.23 13.45 23.47
CA GLY A 227 -4.63 14.19 22.36
C GLY A 227 -4.62 13.44 21.03
N PHE A 228 -3.91 14.03 20.06
CA PHE A 228 -3.73 13.48 18.71
C PHE A 228 -2.23 13.29 18.43
N PRO A 229 -1.83 12.11 17.91
CA PRO A 229 -0.43 11.84 17.62
C PRO A 229 -0.05 12.45 16.26
N ASP A 230 0.03 13.77 16.19
CA ASP A 230 0.32 14.52 14.95
C ASP A 230 1.81 14.47 14.57
N HIS A 231 2.14 14.85 13.33
CA HIS A 231 3.51 15.06 12.84
C HIS A 231 4.43 13.81 12.81
N GLY A 232 3.86 12.61 12.67
CA GLY A 232 4.64 11.38 12.61
C GLY A 232 5.30 11.12 11.24
N VAL A 233 6.36 10.33 11.24
CA VAL A 233 7.10 9.90 10.05
C VAL A 233 7.23 8.38 10.02
N ILE A 234 6.79 7.77 8.91
CA ILE A 234 7.03 6.36 8.60
C ILE A 234 7.87 6.34 7.32
N GLU A 235 9.15 6.03 7.45
CA GLU A 235 10.12 6.15 6.36
C GLU A 235 10.92 4.87 6.13
N ALA A 236 11.07 4.45 4.86
CA ALA A 236 11.96 3.36 4.48
C ALA A 236 11.68 2.05 5.26
N ASN A 237 10.42 1.76 5.59
CA ASN A 237 10.05 0.50 6.24
C ASN A 237 9.54 -0.51 5.21
N THR A 238 9.72 -1.79 5.49
CA THR A 238 9.09 -2.89 4.74
C THR A 238 7.98 -3.51 5.58
N LEU A 239 6.74 -3.45 5.09
CA LEU A 239 5.53 -3.94 5.73
C LEU A 239 4.94 -5.07 4.88
N SER A 240 4.72 -6.24 5.48
CA SER A 240 4.24 -7.41 4.75
C SER A 240 3.42 -8.35 5.63
N ASN A 241 2.58 -9.20 5.04
CA ASN A 241 2.13 -10.43 5.71
C ASN A 241 2.53 -11.63 4.87
N THR A 242 2.95 -12.71 5.55
CA THR A 242 3.35 -13.94 4.88
C THR A 242 2.15 -14.80 4.47
N ALA A 243 0.96 -14.51 5.00
CA ALA A 243 -0.27 -15.23 4.72
C ALA A 243 -1.50 -14.31 4.86
N PRO A 244 -2.64 -14.65 4.23
CA PRO A 244 -3.89 -13.94 4.41
C PRO A 244 -4.28 -13.88 5.89
N ARG A 245 -4.68 -12.69 6.36
CA ARG A 245 -5.11 -12.48 7.74
C ARG A 245 -6.51 -13.07 7.94
N ARG A 246 -6.59 -14.18 8.67
CA ARG A 246 -7.84 -14.85 9.05
C ARG A 246 -8.49 -14.13 10.23
N THR A 247 -9.13 -12.99 9.94
CA THR A 247 -9.76 -12.12 10.94
C THR A 247 -10.88 -11.29 10.31
N SER A 248 -11.93 -10.99 11.09
CA SER A 248 -12.95 -9.99 10.74
C SER A 248 -12.49 -8.55 11.05
N ASN A 249 -11.45 -8.40 11.88
CA ASN A 249 -10.86 -7.10 12.20
C ASN A 249 -10.29 -6.42 10.93
N PRO A 250 -10.15 -5.08 10.92
CA PRO A 250 -9.52 -4.38 9.81
C PRO A 250 -8.12 -4.91 9.50
N VAL A 251 -7.78 -5.00 8.22
CA VAL A 251 -6.43 -5.34 7.77
C VAL A 251 -5.92 -4.17 6.94
N THR A 252 -5.03 -3.38 7.53
CA THR A 252 -4.47 -2.18 6.94
C THR A 252 -3.09 -1.90 7.54
N PRO A 253 -1.98 -2.20 6.84
CA PRO A 253 -0.64 -2.02 7.36
C PRO A 253 -0.37 -0.65 7.98
N ILE A 254 -0.90 0.43 7.40
CA ILE A 254 -0.88 1.77 8.01
C ILE A 254 -2.31 2.28 8.16
N ASP A 255 -2.85 2.17 9.37
CA ASP A 255 -4.20 2.61 9.74
C ASP A 255 -4.10 3.89 10.57
N LEU A 256 -4.31 5.04 9.92
CA LEU A 256 -4.26 6.36 10.56
C LEU A 256 -5.66 6.95 10.70
N VAL A 257 -6.06 7.23 11.95
CA VAL A 257 -7.35 7.82 12.31
C VAL A 257 -7.15 9.06 13.18
N ALA A 258 -7.71 10.20 12.76
CA ALA A 258 -7.75 11.43 13.56
C ALA A 258 -6.38 12.03 13.90
N ALA A 259 -5.35 11.78 13.09
CA ALA A 259 -4.05 12.43 13.21
C ALA A 259 -3.70 13.21 11.92
N SER A 260 -2.90 14.26 12.03
CA SER A 260 -2.58 15.17 10.92
C SER A 260 -1.07 15.33 10.73
N ASP A 261 -0.70 15.83 9.56
CA ASP A 261 0.68 16.21 9.21
C ASP A 261 1.67 15.03 9.22
N TRP A 262 1.17 13.83 8.93
CA TRP A 262 2.01 12.64 8.81
C TRP A 262 2.70 12.56 7.45
N THR A 263 3.98 12.17 7.46
CA THR A 263 4.73 11.84 6.25
C THR A 263 5.00 10.33 6.19
N ILE A 264 4.45 9.68 5.19
CA ILE A 264 4.60 8.25 4.94
C ILE A 264 5.36 8.11 3.63
N ARG A 265 6.65 7.79 3.73
CA ARG A 265 7.56 7.90 2.59
C ARG A 265 8.51 6.73 2.37
N ALA A 266 8.79 6.43 1.10
CA ALA A 266 9.78 5.43 0.74
C ALA A 266 9.55 4.04 1.38
N ASN A 267 8.31 3.69 1.73
CA ASN A 267 7.99 2.39 2.30
C ASN A 267 7.66 1.37 1.20
N LEU A 268 7.98 0.11 1.48
CA LEU A 268 7.51 -1.04 0.71
C LEU A 268 6.37 -1.71 1.48
N ILE A 269 5.17 -1.74 0.92
CA ILE A 269 3.97 -2.31 1.54
C ILE A 269 3.46 -3.45 0.66
N THR A 270 3.32 -4.65 1.23
CA THR A 270 2.99 -5.86 0.47
C THR A 270 1.97 -6.74 1.18
N ASP A 271 1.19 -7.50 0.40
CA ASP A 271 0.47 -8.70 0.87
C ASP A 271 -0.46 -8.47 2.08
N PHE A 272 -1.45 -7.58 1.95
CA PHE A 272 -2.39 -7.23 3.02
C PHE A 272 -3.79 -7.83 2.84
N VAL A 273 -3.87 -9.12 2.55
CA VAL A 273 -5.15 -9.81 2.28
C VAL A 273 -5.95 -10.05 3.58
N LYS A 274 -7.20 -9.58 3.62
CA LYS A 274 -8.21 -9.93 4.64
C LYS A 274 -9.06 -11.11 4.20
N ALA A 275 -9.02 -12.23 4.94
CA ALA A 275 -9.70 -13.46 4.54
C ALA A 275 -11.14 -13.62 5.07
N GLN A 276 -11.55 -12.84 6.09
CA GLN A 276 -12.86 -12.94 6.74
C GLN A 276 -13.56 -11.56 6.83
N GLY A 277 -14.77 -11.53 7.40
CA GLY A 277 -15.58 -10.31 7.46
C GLY A 277 -16.00 -9.85 6.06
N ASP A 278 -15.88 -8.55 5.81
CA ASP A 278 -16.11 -7.93 4.50
C ASP A 278 -15.03 -8.26 3.44
N ARG A 279 -13.89 -8.82 3.86
CA ARG A 279 -12.71 -9.09 3.02
C ARG A 279 -12.17 -7.86 2.29
N ILE A 280 -12.40 -6.67 2.85
CA ILE A 280 -11.84 -5.41 2.36
C ILE A 280 -10.58 -5.08 3.16
N SER A 281 -9.55 -4.65 2.45
CA SER A 281 -8.25 -4.30 3.03
C SER A 281 -7.61 -3.15 2.26
N TYR A 282 -6.76 -2.40 2.95
CA TYR A 282 -6.08 -1.22 2.42
C TYR A 282 -4.59 -1.35 2.66
N GLY A 283 -3.73 -0.84 1.77
CA GLY A 283 -2.29 -0.80 2.01
C GLY A 283 -1.93 0.26 3.04
N ALA A 284 -2.50 1.45 2.86
CA ALA A 284 -2.49 2.51 3.86
C ALA A 284 -3.71 3.42 3.69
N PHE A 285 -4.22 3.98 4.79
CA PHE A 285 -5.15 5.10 4.71
C PHE A 285 -4.91 6.14 5.81
N ALA A 286 -5.38 7.36 5.55
CA ALA A 286 -5.55 8.40 6.56
C ALA A 286 -7.01 8.88 6.56
N LYS A 287 -7.65 8.87 7.75
CA LYS A 287 -9.08 9.15 7.92
C LYS A 287 -9.39 9.79 9.29
N GLY A 288 -10.66 10.01 9.61
CA GLY A 288 -11.09 10.50 10.92
C GLY A 288 -10.94 12.01 11.12
N ALA A 289 -11.30 12.82 10.12
CA ALA A 289 -11.04 14.26 10.06
C ALA A 289 -9.52 14.58 10.16
N ALA A 290 -8.70 13.68 9.63
CA ALA A 290 -7.26 13.88 9.50
C ALA A 290 -6.94 14.93 8.43
N ALA A 291 -5.76 15.53 8.46
CA ALA A 291 -5.37 16.51 7.46
C ALA A 291 -3.89 16.44 7.08
N ARG A 292 -3.58 16.87 5.86
CA ARG A 292 -2.21 17.13 5.36
C ARG A 292 -1.27 15.94 5.48
N THR A 293 -1.80 14.72 5.39
CA THR A 293 -0.99 13.52 5.26
C THR A 293 -0.34 13.49 3.87
N VAL A 294 0.96 13.17 3.83
CA VAL A 294 1.73 13.00 2.61
C VAL A 294 2.13 11.54 2.46
N PHE A 295 1.61 10.88 1.42
CA PHE A 295 2.14 9.62 0.91
C PHE A 295 3.10 9.93 -0.23
N GLU A 296 4.40 9.72 -0.04
CA GLU A 296 5.38 9.96 -1.11
C GLU A 296 6.32 8.79 -1.36
N ARG A 297 6.62 8.49 -2.63
CA ARG A 297 7.66 7.52 -3.00
C ARG A 297 7.47 6.13 -2.39
N ASN A 298 6.25 5.73 -2.05
CA ASN A 298 5.98 4.38 -1.57
C ASN A 298 5.82 3.41 -2.73
N VAL A 299 6.21 2.16 -2.52
CA VAL A 299 5.86 1.02 -3.37
C VAL A 299 4.80 0.20 -2.62
N VAL A 300 3.61 0.09 -3.20
CA VAL A 300 2.49 -0.68 -2.63
C VAL A 300 2.12 -1.79 -3.59
N LEU A 301 2.41 -3.03 -3.23
CA LEU A 301 2.03 -4.22 -3.99
C LEU A 301 0.94 -4.96 -3.21
N CYS A 302 -0.31 -4.69 -3.56
CA CYS A 302 -1.47 -5.25 -2.86
C CYS A 302 -1.40 -6.77 -2.72
N GLU A 303 -0.96 -7.45 -3.78
CA GLU A 303 -0.78 -8.89 -3.86
C GLU A 303 0.55 -9.22 -4.55
N GLN A 304 1.62 -9.28 -3.78
CA GLN A 304 2.92 -9.69 -4.30
C GLN A 304 3.03 -11.21 -4.36
N LYS A 305 2.88 -11.87 -3.20
CA LYS A 305 2.94 -13.33 -3.05
C LYS A 305 1.56 -13.95 -2.87
N LEU A 306 0.57 -13.14 -2.49
CA LEU A 306 -0.79 -13.58 -2.14
C LEU A 306 -1.83 -13.28 -3.22
N GLN A 307 -1.44 -13.37 -4.50
CA GLN A 307 -2.33 -13.13 -5.64
C GLN A 307 -3.49 -14.12 -5.73
N GLY A 308 -4.58 -13.67 -6.34
CA GLY A 308 -5.74 -14.51 -6.65
C GLY A 308 -6.64 -14.82 -5.46
N MET A 309 -6.31 -14.31 -4.27
CA MET A 309 -7.17 -14.45 -3.10
C MET A 309 -8.50 -13.70 -3.30
N PRO A 310 -9.64 -14.18 -2.76
CA PRO A 310 -10.89 -13.42 -2.80
C PRO A 310 -10.83 -12.13 -1.97
N GLY A 311 -11.69 -11.15 -2.30
CA GLY A 311 -11.81 -9.88 -1.57
C GLY A 311 -11.30 -8.66 -2.33
N GLN A 312 -11.30 -7.52 -1.66
CA GLN A 312 -10.91 -6.22 -2.23
C GLN A 312 -9.67 -5.69 -1.53
N ARG A 313 -8.64 -5.37 -2.31
CA ARG A 313 -7.39 -4.76 -1.85
C ARG A 313 -7.29 -3.40 -2.52
N VAL A 314 -7.44 -2.35 -1.72
CA VAL A 314 -7.23 -0.97 -2.14
C VAL A 314 -5.78 -0.58 -1.80
N GLY A 315 -5.08 0.09 -2.70
CA GLY A 315 -3.69 0.50 -2.48
C GLY A 315 -3.56 1.57 -1.41
N LEU A 316 -3.76 2.84 -1.79
CA LEU A 316 -3.69 4.00 -0.90
C LEU A 316 -5.05 4.69 -0.82
N SER A 317 -5.41 5.19 0.36
CA SER A 317 -6.68 5.90 0.54
C SER A 317 -6.57 7.16 1.39
N PHE A 318 -7.28 8.21 0.97
CA PHE A 318 -7.74 9.27 1.86
C PHE A 318 -9.21 9.02 2.19
N GLY A 319 -9.47 8.77 3.47
CA GLY A 319 -10.78 8.37 3.97
C GLY A 319 -11.19 6.93 3.64
N GLY A 320 -12.50 6.68 3.68
CA GLY A 320 -13.12 5.41 3.29
C GLY A 320 -13.27 4.32 4.34
N GLY A 321 -13.12 4.68 5.62
CA GLY A 321 -13.34 3.76 6.74
C GLY A 321 -14.60 4.01 7.56
N GLY A 322 -15.49 4.91 7.15
CA GLY A 322 -16.76 5.20 7.83
C GLY A 322 -16.58 5.55 9.31
N THR A 323 -15.59 6.39 9.61
CA THR A 323 -15.20 6.73 10.99
C THR A 323 -16.41 7.30 11.73
N GLY A 324 -16.76 6.69 12.86
CA GLY A 324 -17.82 7.22 13.72
C GLY A 324 -17.47 8.62 14.22
N ARG A 325 -18.47 9.51 14.31
CA ARG A 325 -18.30 10.92 14.68
C ARG A 325 -17.47 11.13 15.94
N GLN A 326 -17.67 10.29 16.94
CA GLN A 326 -16.94 10.30 18.21
C GLN A 326 -15.45 9.98 18.10
N TYR A 327 -15.01 9.41 16.97
CA TYR A 327 -13.62 9.04 16.71
C TYR A 327 -12.90 10.03 15.78
N CYS A 328 -13.63 10.98 15.16
CA CYS A 328 -12.99 12.07 14.43
C CYS A 328 -12.42 13.13 15.36
N ARG A 329 -11.30 13.72 14.97
CA ARG A 329 -10.66 14.77 15.79
C ARG A 329 -11.52 16.01 15.99
N ASP A 330 -12.44 16.27 15.08
CA ASP A 330 -13.36 17.42 15.13
C ASP A 330 -14.74 17.07 15.73
N GLY A 331 -14.97 15.80 16.10
CA GLY A 331 -16.25 15.31 16.63
C GLY A 331 -17.41 15.29 15.62
N ARG A 332 -17.19 15.65 14.35
CA ARG A 332 -18.26 15.79 13.34
C ARG A 332 -18.09 14.84 12.16
N CYS A 333 -16.85 14.56 11.75
CA CYS A 333 -16.52 13.78 10.55
C CYS A 333 -17.25 14.28 9.28
N ILE A 334 -17.25 15.59 9.00
CA ILE A 334 -17.79 16.07 7.72
C ILE A 334 -16.94 15.51 6.57
N THR A 335 -15.63 15.68 6.69
CA THR A 335 -14.62 15.03 5.85
C THR A 335 -13.90 13.98 6.70
N GLU A 336 -13.53 12.87 6.06
CA GLU A 336 -12.62 11.88 6.64
C GLU A 336 -11.17 12.37 6.56
N HIS A 337 -10.82 13.14 5.51
CA HIS A 337 -9.48 13.68 5.33
C HIS A 337 -9.49 15.01 4.56
N GLU A 338 -8.53 15.89 4.84
CA GLU A 338 -8.37 17.17 4.14
C GLU A 338 -6.93 17.44 3.68
N ALA A 339 -6.79 18.03 2.50
CA ALA A 339 -5.52 18.54 1.95
C ALA A 339 -4.39 17.50 1.89
N GLY A 340 -4.75 16.23 1.65
CA GLY A 340 -3.80 15.13 1.50
C GLY A 340 -3.04 15.17 0.17
N ILE A 341 -1.79 14.68 0.18
CA ILE A 341 -0.96 14.56 -1.02
C ILE A 341 -0.52 13.10 -1.20
N MET A 342 -0.76 12.54 -2.38
CA MET A 342 -0.12 11.32 -2.84
C MET A 342 0.79 11.66 -4.02
N ARG A 343 2.11 11.52 -3.86
CA ARG A 343 3.07 11.87 -4.90
C ARG A 343 4.13 10.81 -5.17
N ALA A 344 4.45 10.58 -6.44
CA ALA A 344 5.54 9.68 -6.85
C ALA A 344 5.43 8.27 -6.25
N ASN A 345 4.22 7.78 -5.96
CA ASN A 345 4.03 6.41 -5.46
C ASN A 345 3.87 5.44 -6.64
N LEU A 346 4.40 4.23 -6.48
CA LEU A 346 4.09 3.09 -7.33
C LEU A 346 3.10 2.20 -6.59
N VAL A 347 1.89 2.06 -7.13
CA VAL A 347 0.85 1.18 -6.59
C VAL A 347 0.53 0.13 -7.63
N ALA A 348 0.62 -1.14 -7.26
CA ALA A 348 0.33 -2.23 -8.19
C ALA A 348 -0.35 -3.43 -7.54
N ALA A 349 -0.85 -4.31 -8.42
CA ALA A 349 -1.39 -5.62 -8.06
C ALA A 349 -2.67 -5.59 -7.20
N CYS A 350 -3.48 -4.54 -7.29
CA CYS A 350 -4.61 -4.30 -6.41
C CYS A 350 -5.91 -4.84 -6.98
N SER A 351 -6.59 -5.77 -6.31
CA SER A 351 -7.90 -6.27 -6.77
C SER A 351 -9.01 -5.21 -6.81
N ASP A 352 -8.76 -4.01 -6.27
CA ASP A 352 -9.64 -2.84 -6.35
C ASP A 352 -8.83 -1.59 -6.77
N ALA A 353 -9.30 -0.39 -6.42
CA ALA A 353 -8.64 0.87 -6.73
C ALA A 353 -7.17 0.89 -6.25
N GLY A 354 -6.28 1.42 -7.10
CA GLY A 354 -4.93 1.75 -6.67
C GLY A 354 -4.94 2.92 -5.70
N VAL A 355 -5.76 3.94 -6.00
CA VAL A 355 -5.97 5.09 -5.13
C VAL A 355 -7.47 5.34 -4.92
N TYR A 356 -7.86 5.55 -3.68
CA TYR A 356 -9.23 5.88 -3.30
C TYR A 356 -9.31 7.19 -2.52
N VAL A 357 -10.19 8.09 -2.94
CA VAL A 357 -10.50 9.34 -2.24
C VAL A 357 -11.97 9.29 -1.86
N ASN A 358 -12.25 9.13 -0.57
CA ASN A 358 -13.57 8.80 -0.07
C ASN A 358 -13.93 9.67 1.14
N SER A 359 -14.88 10.58 0.92
CA SER A 359 -15.21 11.72 1.77
C SER A 359 -13.96 12.54 2.17
N ALA A 360 -13.08 12.81 1.20
CA ALA A 360 -11.81 13.51 1.44
C ALA A 360 -11.61 14.72 0.52
N ALA A 361 -11.40 15.90 1.10
CA ALA A 361 -11.40 17.17 0.39
C ALA A 361 -9.99 17.69 0.06
N GLY A 362 -9.84 18.33 -1.10
CA GLY A 362 -8.61 19.01 -1.50
C GLY A 362 -7.42 18.07 -1.70
N SER A 363 -7.66 16.82 -2.11
CA SER A 363 -6.60 15.84 -2.34
C SER A 363 -5.79 16.19 -3.58
N ARG A 364 -4.48 15.97 -3.55
CA ARG A 364 -3.59 16.12 -4.72
C ARG A 364 -2.88 14.80 -5.02
N LEU A 365 -3.08 14.28 -6.22
CA LEU A 365 -2.44 13.05 -6.69
C LEU A 365 -1.49 13.41 -7.83
N VAL A 366 -0.19 13.36 -7.59
CA VAL A 366 0.81 13.90 -8.53
C VAL A 366 1.85 12.84 -8.88
N ASP A 367 2.12 12.64 -10.18
CA ASP A 367 3.20 11.77 -10.65
C ASP A 367 3.14 10.35 -10.06
N ASN A 368 1.97 9.76 -9.81
CA ASN A 368 1.88 8.37 -9.35
C ASN A 368 1.83 7.41 -10.54
N THR A 369 2.40 6.21 -10.37
CA THR A 369 2.24 5.09 -11.31
C THR A 369 1.33 4.04 -10.69
N LEU A 370 0.23 3.71 -11.35
CA LEU A 370 -0.73 2.70 -10.92
C LEU A 370 -0.78 1.58 -11.97
N LEU A 371 -0.44 0.33 -11.61
CA LEU A 371 -0.38 -0.81 -12.54
C LEU A 371 -1.22 -1.98 -12.04
N ASP A 372 -1.98 -2.65 -12.91
CA ASP A 372 -2.82 -3.78 -12.47
C ASP A 372 -3.72 -3.37 -11.28
N THR A 373 -4.52 -2.32 -11.49
CA THR A 373 -5.47 -1.77 -10.50
C THR A 373 -6.81 -1.40 -11.16
N ALA A 374 -7.83 -1.07 -10.36
CA ALA A 374 -9.05 -0.42 -10.88
C ALA A 374 -8.87 1.11 -11.07
N GLY A 375 -7.64 1.61 -11.17
CA GLY A 375 -7.32 3.02 -11.35
C GLY A 375 -7.57 3.87 -10.10
N VAL A 376 -8.11 5.08 -10.31
CA VAL A 376 -8.42 6.06 -9.26
C VAL A 376 -9.92 6.24 -9.12
N GLN A 377 -10.42 6.17 -7.89
CA GLN A 377 -11.82 6.42 -7.55
C GLN A 377 -11.95 7.60 -6.59
N VAL A 378 -12.74 8.60 -6.96
CA VAL A 378 -13.11 9.74 -6.11
C VAL A 378 -14.61 9.69 -5.85
N ARG A 379 -15.01 9.56 -4.58
CA ARG A 379 -16.39 9.21 -4.24
C ARG A 379 -16.98 10.10 -3.14
N TYR A 380 -18.26 10.44 -3.32
CA TYR A 380 -19.09 11.27 -2.44
C TYR A 380 -18.88 12.79 -2.59
N PRO A 381 -19.90 13.61 -2.29
CA PRO A 381 -19.85 15.06 -2.51
C PRO A 381 -18.75 15.79 -1.74
N GLU A 382 -18.33 15.28 -0.59
CA GLU A 382 -17.24 15.86 0.21
C GLU A 382 -15.87 15.59 -0.41
N SER A 383 -15.78 14.67 -1.37
CA SER A 383 -14.52 14.33 -2.01
C SER A 383 -14.16 15.26 -3.14
N SER A 384 -12.93 15.74 -3.12
CA SER A 384 -12.32 16.45 -4.25
C SER A 384 -10.87 16.04 -4.43
N ALA A 385 -10.47 15.83 -5.69
CA ALA A 385 -9.08 15.55 -6.02
C ALA A 385 -8.63 16.27 -7.30
N GLU A 386 -7.39 16.75 -7.26
CA GLU A 386 -6.64 17.20 -8.41
C GLU A 386 -5.59 16.15 -8.79
N LEU A 387 -5.56 15.77 -10.06
CA LEU A 387 -4.62 14.80 -10.60
C LEU A 387 -3.75 15.46 -11.65
N ASP A 388 -2.43 15.30 -11.56
CA ASP A 388 -1.49 15.79 -12.56
C ASP A 388 -0.25 14.88 -12.69
N GLY A 389 0.19 14.62 -13.91
CA GLY A 389 1.38 13.82 -14.21
C GLY A 389 1.28 12.32 -13.95
N ASN A 390 0.10 11.78 -13.60
CA ASN A 390 -0.03 10.37 -13.24
C ASN A 390 -0.01 9.44 -14.48
N LEU A 391 0.51 8.23 -14.29
CA LEU A 391 0.46 7.13 -15.25
C LEU A 391 -0.39 5.99 -14.66
N ILE A 392 -1.55 5.71 -15.25
CA ILE A 392 -2.60 4.89 -14.63
C ILE A 392 -3.06 3.79 -15.58
N ASP A 393 -2.73 2.54 -15.27
CA ASP A 393 -3.37 1.36 -15.85
C ASP A 393 -4.72 1.13 -15.15
N GLY A 394 -5.71 1.89 -15.61
CA GLY A 394 -7.07 1.91 -15.12
C GLY A 394 -7.74 3.28 -15.33
N PRO A 395 -9.06 3.38 -15.12
CA PRO A 395 -9.79 4.62 -15.31
C PRO A 395 -9.58 5.59 -14.14
N VAL A 396 -9.82 6.87 -14.38
CA VAL A 396 -9.98 7.89 -13.32
C VAL A 396 -11.45 8.25 -13.26
N THR A 397 -12.09 8.01 -12.12
CA THR A 397 -13.56 8.05 -12.02
C THR A 397 -14.03 8.91 -10.87
N SER A 398 -15.06 9.72 -11.13
CA SER A 398 -15.87 10.33 -10.08
C SER A 398 -17.14 9.52 -9.91
N ARG A 399 -17.50 9.23 -8.67
CA ARG A 399 -18.71 8.48 -8.31
C ARG A 399 -19.47 9.19 -7.21
N ASN A 400 -20.79 9.08 -7.24
CA ASN A 400 -21.69 9.60 -6.20
C ASN A 400 -21.43 11.08 -5.85
N GLY A 401 -21.12 11.92 -6.84
CA GLY A 401 -20.97 13.37 -6.64
C GLY A 401 -19.57 13.86 -6.28
N GLY A 402 -18.53 13.01 -6.33
CA GLY A 402 -17.14 13.46 -6.14
C GLY A 402 -16.70 14.48 -7.18
N LEU A 403 -15.78 15.37 -6.81
CA LEU A 403 -15.23 16.38 -7.72
C LEU A 403 -13.83 15.96 -8.20
N LEU A 404 -13.62 16.01 -9.50
CA LEU A 404 -12.35 15.70 -10.15
C LEU A 404 -11.86 16.88 -10.98
N ARG A 405 -10.59 17.26 -10.77
CA ARG A 405 -9.86 18.18 -11.63
C ARG A 405 -8.69 17.44 -12.26
N LEU A 406 -8.75 17.25 -13.57
CA LEU A 406 -7.73 16.53 -14.33
C LEU A 406 -6.77 17.52 -14.99
N GLY A 407 -5.50 17.47 -14.62
CA GLY A 407 -4.38 18.01 -15.36
C GLY A 407 -3.85 17.01 -16.40
N ASP A 408 -2.55 17.04 -16.66
CA ASP A 408 -1.91 16.23 -17.69
C ASP A 408 -1.64 14.80 -17.18
N ASN A 409 -2.53 13.85 -17.47
CA ASN A 409 -2.44 12.47 -17.00
C ASN A 409 -2.58 11.47 -18.15
N ARG A 410 -2.05 10.25 -17.97
CA ARG A 410 -2.24 9.12 -18.88
C ARG A 410 -3.00 8.03 -18.16
N SER A 411 -4.17 7.62 -18.68
CA SER A 411 -5.00 6.56 -18.10
C SER A 411 -5.55 5.58 -19.14
N SER A 412 -5.85 4.35 -18.71
CA SER A 412 -6.59 3.37 -19.53
C SER A 412 -8.09 3.60 -19.42
N SER A 413 -8.82 3.44 -20.52
CA SER A 413 -10.28 3.44 -20.50
C SER A 413 -10.83 2.10 -20.01
N VAL A 414 -12.04 2.10 -19.46
CA VAL A 414 -12.73 0.85 -19.10
C VAL A 414 -12.93 -0.03 -20.34
N ALA A 415 -13.27 0.57 -21.48
CA ALA A 415 -13.44 -0.15 -22.74
C ALA A 415 -12.16 -0.88 -23.18
N ALA A 416 -10.99 -0.26 -23.04
CA ALA A 416 -9.71 -0.90 -23.35
C ALA A 416 -9.48 -2.12 -22.45
N MET A 417 -9.78 -2.01 -21.15
CA MET A 417 -9.63 -3.11 -20.19
C MET A 417 -10.55 -4.31 -20.50
N TYR A 418 -11.80 -4.07 -20.93
CA TYR A 418 -12.68 -5.17 -21.40
C TYR A 418 -12.20 -5.82 -22.70
N ALA A 419 -11.37 -5.12 -23.49
CA ALA A 419 -10.70 -5.67 -24.66
C ALA A 419 -9.35 -6.33 -24.33
N GLY A 420 -8.95 -6.38 -23.05
CA GLY A 420 -7.65 -6.87 -22.61
C GLY A 420 -6.47 -5.96 -22.97
N LEU A 421 -6.74 -4.69 -23.29
CA LEU A 421 -5.74 -3.71 -23.70
C LEU A 421 -5.36 -2.82 -22.53
N HIS A 422 -4.06 -2.81 -22.22
CA HIS A 422 -3.47 -2.06 -21.10
C HIS A 422 -2.35 -1.15 -21.59
N PRO A 423 -2.65 -0.05 -22.31
CA PRO A 423 -1.64 0.78 -22.96
C PRO A 423 -0.62 1.38 -21.99
N GLN A 424 -1.01 1.73 -20.76
CA GLN A 424 -0.06 2.25 -19.76
C GLN A 424 0.81 1.16 -19.16
N ARG A 425 0.27 -0.06 -18.99
CA ARG A 425 1.06 -1.21 -18.54
C ARG A 425 2.04 -1.67 -19.63
N GLY A 426 1.63 -1.61 -20.89
CA GLY A 426 2.44 -1.97 -22.07
C GLY A 426 3.61 -1.02 -22.37
N LEU A 427 3.82 0.03 -21.57
CA LEU A 427 5.00 0.89 -21.67
C LEU A 427 6.25 0.28 -20.99
N PHE A 428 6.12 -0.87 -20.35
CA PHE A 428 7.19 -1.51 -19.59
C PHE A 428 7.62 -2.83 -20.21
N ALA A 429 8.89 -3.17 -20.05
CA ALA A 429 9.52 -4.33 -20.67
C ALA A 429 8.89 -5.67 -20.27
N ALA A 430 8.65 -5.90 -18.96
CA ALA A 430 7.93 -7.08 -18.48
C ALA A 430 7.23 -6.78 -17.13
N PRO A 431 6.13 -6.01 -17.16
CA PRO A 431 5.45 -5.53 -15.95
C PRO A 431 4.93 -6.65 -15.05
N ASP A 432 4.49 -7.77 -15.62
CA ASP A 432 3.98 -8.94 -14.87
C ASP A 432 5.10 -9.68 -14.11
N ALA A 433 6.36 -9.49 -14.53
CA ALA A 433 7.57 -9.93 -13.83
C ALA A 433 8.17 -8.84 -12.93
N PHE A 434 7.50 -7.68 -12.80
CA PHE A 434 7.97 -6.48 -12.12
C PHE A 434 9.24 -5.85 -12.73
N ASP A 435 9.51 -6.11 -14.02
CA ASP A 435 10.50 -5.37 -14.79
C ASP A 435 9.86 -4.12 -15.38
N LEU A 436 9.99 -3.02 -14.63
CA LEU A 436 9.40 -1.73 -14.94
C LEU A 436 10.37 -0.78 -15.67
N ARG A 437 11.40 -1.34 -16.33
CA ARG A 437 12.15 -0.56 -17.32
C ARG A 437 11.22 -0.18 -18.47
N TRP A 438 11.38 1.02 -19.00
CA TRP A 438 10.60 1.46 -20.17
C TRP A 438 10.87 0.55 -21.37
N ASP A 439 9.81 0.18 -22.08
CA ASP A 439 9.90 -0.42 -23.41
C ASP A 439 9.86 0.71 -24.44
N GLY A 440 11.03 1.11 -24.91
CA GLY A 440 11.20 2.30 -25.76
C GLY A 440 11.30 3.62 -24.99
N GLU A 441 10.93 4.71 -25.66
CA GLU A 441 11.03 6.05 -25.06
C GLU A 441 9.90 6.31 -24.05
N PRO A 442 10.22 6.77 -22.83
CA PRO A 442 9.20 7.09 -21.83
C PRO A 442 8.34 8.27 -22.28
N PRO A 443 7.01 8.23 -22.09
CA PRO A 443 6.15 9.36 -22.42
C PRO A 443 6.55 10.56 -21.55
N ARG A 444 6.77 11.71 -22.19
CA ARG A 444 7.24 12.93 -21.54
C ARG A 444 6.10 13.92 -21.29
N ARG A 445 6.17 14.60 -20.15
CA ARG A 445 5.32 15.73 -19.79
C ARG A 445 5.84 17.02 -20.42
N THR A 446 4.92 17.91 -20.74
CA THR A 446 5.25 19.27 -21.23
C THR A 446 5.38 20.28 -20.10
N THR A 447 4.77 20.00 -18.94
CA THR A 447 4.75 20.87 -17.76
C THR A 447 5.86 20.49 -16.78
N ARG A 448 6.63 21.50 -16.35
CA ARG A 448 7.74 21.33 -15.41
C ARG A 448 7.24 21.31 -13.97
N THR A 449 7.52 20.25 -13.23
CA THR A 449 7.39 20.20 -11.78
C THR A 449 8.74 19.90 -11.13
N SER A 450 9.19 20.75 -10.21
CA SER A 450 10.39 20.46 -9.42
C SER A 450 10.03 19.46 -8.32
N SER A 451 10.22 18.17 -8.59
CA SER A 451 9.98 17.11 -7.62
C SER A 451 11.09 16.05 -7.64
N VAL A 452 11.08 15.21 -6.60
CA VAL A 452 11.90 14.00 -6.50
C VAL A 452 11.01 12.82 -6.89
N ASP A 453 11.55 11.91 -7.69
CA ASP A 453 10.85 10.72 -8.14
C ASP A 453 10.85 9.59 -7.08
N LEU A 454 10.21 8.47 -7.37
CA LEU A 454 10.13 7.28 -6.52
C LEU A 454 11.50 6.84 -6.01
N CYS A 455 12.50 6.86 -6.90
CA CYS A 455 13.84 6.36 -6.66
C CYS A 455 14.70 7.35 -5.84
N GLY A 456 14.17 8.54 -5.54
CA GLY A 456 14.90 9.59 -4.84
C GLY A 456 15.71 10.50 -5.77
N ALA A 457 15.57 10.36 -7.09
CA ALA A 457 16.27 11.17 -8.06
C ALA A 457 15.51 12.48 -8.35
N ARG A 458 16.25 13.56 -8.61
CA ARG A 458 15.65 14.82 -9.05
C ARG A 458 15.18 14.68 -10.49
N ARG A 459 13.96 15.13 -10.76
CA ARG A 459 13.40 15.08 -12.12
C ARG A 459 13.99 16.12 -13.06
N PRO A 460 14.18 15.79 -14.36
CA PRO A 460 14.57 16.74 -15.39
C PRO A 460 13.42 17.71 -15.71
N ALA A 461 13.70 18.72 -16.55
CA ALA A 461 12.68 19.70 -16.96
C ALA A 461 11.51 19.05 -17.73
N THR A 462 11.82 18.09 -18.60
CA THR A 462 10.87 17.25 -19.34
C THR A 462 10.77 15.88 -18.68
N GLN A 463 10.06 15.82 -17.57
CA GLN A 463 9.91 14.60 -16.78
C GLN A 463 9.00 13.56 -17.45
N ALA A 464 9.24 12.28 -17.19
CA ALA A 464 8.32 11.21 -17.56
C ALA A 464 7.01 11.30 -16.76
N TYR A 465 5.91 10.77 -17.33
CA TYR A 465 4.69 10.53 -16.53
C TYR A 465 4.92 9.44 -15.49
N GLY A 466 4.17 9.51 -14.40
CA GLY A 466 4.19 8.50 -13.34
C GLY A 466 5.35 8.70 -12.36
N ALA A 467 5.64 7.67 -11.56
CA ALA A 467 6.40 7.72 -10.33
C ALA A 467 7.92 7.86 -10.48
N PHE A 468 8.50 7.46 -11.60
CA PHE A 468 9.96 7.42 -11.78
C PHE A 468 10.36 7.87 -13.18
N GLU A 469 11.59 8.37 -13.32
CA GLU A 469 12.21 8.62 -14.62
C GLU A 469 12.81 7.35 -15.21
N ASP A 470 13.51 6.58 -14.38
CA ASP A 470 14.14 5.31 -14.73
C ASP A 470 14.05 4.36 -13.54
N PHE A 471 13.33 3.24 -13.71
CA PHE A 471 13.15 2.27 -12.64
C PHE A 471 14.46 1.57 -12.25
N ALA A 472 15.46 1.49 -13.13
CA ALA A 472 16.76 0.94 -12.77
C ALA A 472 17.41 1.74 -11.63
N ALA A 473 17.13 3.05 -11.52
CA ALA A 473 17.61 3.88 -10.42
C ALA A 473 17.02 3.47 -9.06
N CYS A 474 15.86 2.81 -9.04
CA CYS A 474 15.22 2.30 -7.83
C CYS A 474 15.83 0.97 -7.35
N LEU A 475 16.61 0.28 -8.18
CA LEU A 475 17.21 -1.01 -7.82
C LEU A 475 18.45 -0.83 -6.96
N LEU A 476 18.65 -1.73 -6.01
CA LEU A 476 19.95 -1.92 -5.36
C LEU A 476 20.90 -2.57 -6.35
N ALA A 477 22.16 -2.10 -6.37
CA ALA A 477 23.19 -2.76 -7.16
C ALA A 477 23.32 -4.23 -6.73
N PRO A 478 23.53 -5.17 -7.66
CA PRO A 478 23.83 -6.55 -7.30
C PRO A 478 25.02 -6.56 -6.35
N THR A 479 24.83 -7.02 -5.12
CA THR A 479 25.95 -7.26 -4.21
C THR A 479 26.82 -8.33 -4.84
N ALA A 480 28.08 -7.99 -5.17
CA ALA A 480 29.08 -8.99 -5.53
C ALA A 480 29.19 -9.99 -4.36
N VAL A 481 28.66 -11.20 -4.56
CA VAL A 481 28.82 -12.28 -3.59
C VAL A 481 30.30 -12.65 -3.64
N SER A 482 31.06 -12.19 -2.66
CA SER A 482 32.41 -12.69 -2.39
C SER A 482 32.28 -14.19 -2.09
N SER A 483 32.68 -15.02 -3.04
CA SER A 483 32.88 -16.45 -2.85
C SER A 483 33.97 -16.67 -1.80
N ALA A 484 33.59 -16.73 -0.52
CA ALA A 484 34.47 -17.23 0.52
C ALA A 484 34.71 -18.73 0.25
N GLY A 485 35.98 -19.05 0.01
CA GLY A 485 36.44 -20.30 -0.56
C GLY A 485 36.00 -21.55 0.19
N THR A 486 35.61 -22.55 -0.59
CA THR A 486 35.60 -23.95 -0.18
C THR A 486 37.05 -24.39 0.00
N ALA A 487 37.46 -24.63 1.24
CA ALA A 487 38.73 -25.29 1.53
C ALA A 487 38.72 -26.72 0.96
N PRO A 488 39.80 -27.22 0.34
CA PRO A 488 39.85 -28.59 -0.15
C PRO A 488 39.94 -29.57 1.03
N ASN A 489 39.05 -30.55 1.00
CA ASN A 489 38.99 -31.62 1.97
C ASN A 489 40.15 -32.60 1.70
N SER A 490 41.15 -32.64 2.58
CA SER A 490 42.17 -33.69 2.59
C SER A 490 41.72 -34.81 3.52
N THR A 491 41.39 -35.97 2.98
CA THR A 491 41.39 -37.22 3.75
C THR A 491 42.05 -38.31 2.93
N ALA A 492 43.21 -38.73 3.44
CA ALA A 492 43.79 -40.03 3.17
C ALA A 492 42.89 -41.12 3.78
N HIS A 493 42.57 -42.14 2.99
CA HIS A 493 42.82 -43.57 3.27
C HIS A 493 42.43 -44.40 2.06
#